data_AF-A0A097F8H9-F1
#
_entry.id   AF-A0A097F8H9-F1
#
_cell.length_a   1.000
_cell.length_b   1.000
_cell.length_c   1.000
_cell.angle_alpha   90.00
_cell.angle_beta   90.00
_cell.angle_gamma   90.00
#
_symmetry.space_group_name_H-M   'P 1'
#
loop_
_entity.id
_entity.type
_entity.pdbx_description
1 polymer ?
#
loop_
_entity_poly.entity_id
_entity_poly.type
_entity_poly.pdbx_seq_one_letter_code
_entity_poly.pdbx_strand_id
1 'polypeptide(L)'
;SYSAGMLTVLSNRLGDVAFLLGIAWMLNYGSWNYVFYLNYMFNDFEGVMISFLMMFAAMTKSAQIPFSSWLPAAMAAPTPVSSLVHSSTLVTAGVYLMIRFNNLLVHTSMSSYLLLIGGMTMFMSGIGANYEFDLKKIIALSTLSQLGLMMSILSMGFPDLAFFHLLMHALF
;
A
#
# COMPACT_ATOMS: atom_id res chain seq x y z
N SER A 1 7.24 23.73 4.45
CA SER A 1 6.52 22.87 5.42
C SER A 1 5.06 22.68 5.03
N TYR A 2 4.27 23.76 4.81
CA TYR A 2 2.84 23.64 4.47
C TYR A 2 2.54 22.89 3.17
N SER A 3 3.34 23.09 2.12
CA SER A 3 3.18 22.39 0.83
C SER A 3 3.32 20.86 0.96
N ALA A 4 4.27 20.38 1.77
CA ALA A 4 4.47 18.96 2.02
C ALA A 4 3.29 18.33 2.76
N GLY A 5 2.75 19.02 3.78
CA GLY A 5 1.56 18.59 4.49
C GLY A 5 0.35 18.48 3.55
N MET A 6 0.13 19.48 2.69
CA MET A 6 -0.98 19.46 1.74
C MET A 6 -0.87 18.32 0.72
N LEU A 7 0.34 18.03 0.21
CA LEU A 7 0.61 16.88 -0.65
C LEU A 7 0.21 15.56 0.02
N THR A 8 0.60 15.36 1.28
CA THR A 8 0.28 14.12 2.02
C THR A 8 -1.22 13.93 2.25
N VAL A 9 -1.95 15.03 2.50
CA VAL A 9 -3.40 14.95 2.72
C VAL A 9 -4.11 14.63 1.41
N LEU A 10 -3.76 15.34 0.33
CA LEU A 10 -4.42 15.16 -0.97
C LEU A 10 -4.17 13.76 -1.55
N SER A 11 -2.94 13.24 -1.47
CA SER A 11 -2.62 11.89 -1.96
C SER A 11 -3.41 10.81 -1.21
N ASN A 12 -3.49 10.94 0.11
CA ASN A 12 -4.20 9.98 0.95
C ASN A 12 -5.73 10.05 0.78
N ARG A 13 -6.29 11.23 0.50
CA ARG A 13 -7.73 11.40 0.26
C ARG A 13 -8.21 10.69 -1.01
N LEU A 14 -7.37 10.60 -2.04
CA LEU A 14 -7.68 9.81 -3.24
C LEU A 14 -7.87 8.32 -2.89
N GLY A 15 -7.01 7.80 -2.02
CA GLY A 15 -7.13 6.44 -1.49
C GLY A 15 -8.40 6.22 -0.68
N ASP A 16 -8.73 7.16 0.21
CA ASP A 16 -9.93 7.08 1.04
C ASP A 16 -11.21 7.03 0.18
N VAL A 17 -11.27 7.81 -0.90
CA VAL A 17 -12.40 7.78 -1.85
C VAL A 17 -12.51 6.42 -2.53
N ALA A 18 -11.40 5.85 -3.00
CA ALA A 18 -11.41 4.51 -3.60
C ALA A 18 -11.83 3.42 -2.61
N PHE A 19 -11.38 3.52 -1.35
CA PHE A 19 -11.77 2.60 -0.29
C PHE A 19 -13.27 2.66 0.01
N LEU A 20 -13.84 3.87 0.15
CA LEU A 20 -15.27 4.05 0.38
C LEU A 20 -16.11 3.55 -0.80
N LEU A 21 -15.66 3.78 -2.04
CA LEU A 21 -16.30 3.21 -3.23
C LEU A 21 -16.24 1.69 -3.23
N GLY A 22 -15.12 1.09 -2.81
CA GLY A 22 -14.98 -0.36 -2.69
C GLY A 22 -15.96 -0.97 -1.67
N ILE A 23 -16.14 -0.33 -0.51
CA ILE A 23 -17.13 -0.74 0.49
C ILE A 23 -18.56 -0.60 -0.06
N ALA A 24 -18.85 0.50 -0.77
CA ALA A 24 -20.15 0.71 -1.39
C ALA A 24 -20.45 -0.38 -2.44
N TRP A 25 -19.47 -0.78 -3.24
CA TRP A 25 -19.62 -1.87 -4.21
C TRP A 25 -19.79 -3.25 -3.56
N MET A 26 -19.22 -3.50 -2.38
CA MET A 26 -19.47 -4.75 -1.64
C MET A 26 -20.94 -4.90 -1.19
N LEU A 27 -21.74 -3.82 -1.18
CA LEU A 27 -23.19 -3.93 -0.91
C LEU A 27 -23.93 -4.76 -1.96
N ASN A 28 -23.41 -4.89 -3.19
CA ASN A 28 -24.04 -5.72 -4.22
C ASN A 28 -24.10 -7.21 -3.82
N TYR A 29 -23.16 -7.67 -2.99
CA TYR A 29 -23.15 -9.02 -2.40
C TYR A 29 -24.05 -9.14 -1.15
N GLY A 30 -24.72 -8.07 -0.74
CA GLY A 30 -25.72 -8.06 0.32
C GLY A 30 -25.18 -7.77 1.73
N SER A 31 -23.88 -7.93 2.00
CA SER A 31 -23.29 -7.48 3.27
C SER A 31 -21.77 -7.22 3.17
N TRP A 32 -21.21 -6.59 4.19
CA TRP A 32 -19.78 -6.21 4.23
C TRP A 32 -18.86 -7.31 4.79
N ASN A 33 -19.41 -8.49 5.08
CA ASN A 33 -18.66 -9.58 5.71
C ASN A 33 -17.70 -10.25 4.71
N TYR A 34 -16.57 -9.59 4.45
CA TYR A 34 -15.59 -10.00 3.45
C TYR A 34 -15.11 -11.46 3.60
N VAL A 35 -15.03 -11.99 4.83
CA VAL A 35 -14.57 -13.37 5.11
C VAL A 35 -15.38 -14.41 4.35
N PHE A 36 -16.69 -14.22 4.20
CA PHE A 36 -17.56 -15.18 3.51
C PHE A 36 -17.62 -14.95 2.00
N TYR A 37 -17.59 -13.70 1.54
CA TYR A 37 -17.77 -13.38 0.11
C TYR A 37 -16.51 -13.49 -0.72
N LEU A 38 -15.31 -13.36 -0.13
CA LEU A 38 -14.05 -13.37 -0.89
C LEU A 38 -13.93 -14.58 -1.81
N ASN A 39 -14.43 -15.75 -1.39
CA ASN A 39 -14.35 -16.98 -2.16
C ASN A 39 -15.35 -17.04 -3.35
N TYR A 40 -16.39 -16.20 -3.34
CA TYR A 40 -17.40 -16.16 -4.38
C TYR A 40 -17.13 -15.06 -5.42
N MET A 41 -16.30 -14.06 -5.08
CA MET A 41 -16.06 -12.87 -5.90
C MET A 41 -15.07 -13.04 -7.07
N PHE A 42 -14.52 -14.24 -7.31
CA PHE A 42 -13.37 -14.40 -8.21
C PHE A 42 -13.66 -14.12 -9.69
N ASN A 43 -14.85 -14.50 -10.17
CA ASN A 43 -15.17 -14.48 -11.60
C ASN A 43 -16.14 -13.36 -12.00
N ASP A 44 -16.68 -12.64 -11.03
CA ASP A 44 -17.65 -11.58 -11.28
C ASP A 44 -16.96 -10.27 -11.63
N PHE A 45 -17.59 -9.49 -12.51
CA PHE A 45 -17.12 -8.13 -12.82
C PHE A 45 -17.05 -7.24 -11.56
N GLU A 46 -18.00 -7.42 -10.63
CA GLU A 46 -18.04 -6.67 -9.38
C GLU A 46 -16.83 -6.98 -8.48
N GLY A 47 -16.45 -8.25 -8.36
CA GLY A 47 -15.27 -8.67 -7.60
C GLY A 47 -13.97 -8.13 -8.17
N VAL A 48 -13.82 -8.09 -9.51
CA VAL A 48 -12.66 -7.46 -10.17
C VAL A 48 -12.64 -5.95 -9.93
N MET A 49 -13.80 -5.28 -9.93
CA MET A 49 -13.87 -3.85 -9.64
C MET A 49 -13.51 -3.56 -8.18
N ILE A 50 -13.99 -4.38 -7.23
CA ILE A 50 -13.64 -4.27 -5.81
C ILE A 50 -12.13 -4.51 -5.63
N SER A 51 -11.54 -5.52 -6.28
CA SER A 51 -10.10 -5.79 -6.17
C SER A 51 -9.25 -4.63 -6.70
N PHE A 52 -9.68 -4.00 -7.80
CA PHE A 52 -9.04 -2.80 -8.34
C PHE A 52 -9.13 -1.60 -7.37
N LEU A 53 -10.32 -1.32 -6.83
CA LEU A 53 -10.54 -0.19 -5.89
C LEU A 53 -9.73 -0.38 -4.60
N MET A 54 -9.72 -1.60 -4.05
CA MET A 54 -8.94 -1.95 -2.86
C MET A 54 -7.43 -1.85 -3.12
N MET A 55 -6.96 -2.29 -4.29
CA MET A 55 -5.58 -2.11 -4.70
C MET A 55 -5.21 -0.63 -4.81
N PHE A 56 -6.05 0.20 -5.44
CA PHE A 56 -5.80 1.62 -5.59
C PHE A 56 -5.71 2.32 -4.22
N ALA A 57 -6.63 2.00 -3.31
CA ALA A 57 -6.59 2.48 -1.93
C ALA A 57 -5.29 2.06 -1.22
N ALA A 58 -4.89 0.79 -1.35
CA ALA A 58 -3.65 0.31 -0.76
C ALA A 58 -2.41 1.02 -1.31
N MET A 59 -2.31 1.18 -2.65
CA MET A 59 -1.17 1.81 -3.30
C MET A 59 -0.92 3.25 -2.83
N THR A 60 -1.99 4.03 -2.64
CA THR A 60 -1.88 5.41 -2.14
C THR A 60 -1.33 5.46 -0.70
N LYS A 61 -1.85 4.60 0.19
CA LYS A 61 -1.42 4.52 1.60
C LYS A 61 -0.02 3.93 1.77
N SER A 62 0.35 2.94 0.95
CA SER A 62 1.69 2.32 0.98
C SER A 62 2.72 3.06 0.12
N ALA A 63 2.41 4.26 -0.39
CA ALA A 63 3.31 5.09 -1.21
C ALA A 63 3.92 4.36 -2.44
N GLN A 64 3.15 3.48 -3.09
CA GLN A 64 3.61 2.84 -4.33
C GLN A 64 3.55 3.84 -5.49
N ILE A 65 4.32 3.61 -6.55
CA ILE A 65 4.28 4.42 -7.78
C ILE A 65 2.84 4.33 -8.33
N PRO A 66 2.19 5.46 -8.65
CA PRO A 66 2.71 6.81 -8.82
C PRO A 66 2.69 7.71 -7.56
N PHE A 67 2.16 7.24 -6.44
CA PHE A 67 1.96 8.00 -5.21
C PHE A 67 3.15 7.98 -4.24
N SER A 68 4.38 7.72 -4.71
CA SER A 68 5.56 7.61 -3.83
C SER A 68 6.06 8.95 -3.30
N SER A 69 5.69 10.07 -3.93
CA SER A 69 6.26 11.40 -3.66
C SER A 69 5.95 11.97 -2.28
N TRP A 70 4.83 11.56 -1.66
CA TRP A 70 4.41 12.15 -0.38
C TRP A 70 5.25 11.64 0.80
N LEU A 71 5.82 10.44 0.71
CA LEU A 71 6.55 9.82 1.82
C LEU A 71 7.91 10.50 2.08
N PRO A 72 8.78 10.75 1.08
CA PRO A 72 10.00 11.53 1.27
C PRO A 72 9.73 12.99 1.66
N ALA A 73 8.63 13.58 1.17
CA ALA A 73 8.23 14.94 1.52
C ALA A 73 7.77 15.06 2.99
N ALA A 74 7.18 14.00 3.55
CA ALA A 74 6.71 13.97 4.94
C ALA A 74 7.87 14.06 5.97
N MET A 75 9.10 13.70 5.58
CA MET A 75 10.30 13.79 6.43
C MET A 75 10.75 15.22 6.77
N ALA A 76 10.03 16.24 6.27
CA ALA A 76 10.15 17.61 6.77
C ALA A 76 9.59 17.78 8.21
N ALA A 77 8.83 16.80 8.71
CA ALA A 77 8.26 16.78 10.05
C ALA A 77 9.31 16.40 11.14
N PRO A 78 9.06 16.75 12.42
CA PRO A 78 9.95 16.41 13.52
C PRO A 78 10.08 14.89 13.71
N THR A 79 11.26 14.46 14.17
CA THR A 79 11.68 13.04 14.28
C THR A 79 10.77 12.10 15.06
N PRO A 80 10.07 12.50 16.15
CA PRO A 80 9.11 11.59 16.79
C PRO A 80 7.88 11.33 15.91
N VAL A 81 7.40 12.34 15.19
CA VAL A 81 6.22 12.21 14.31
C VAL A 81 6.56 11.39 13.06
N SER A 82 7.74 11.61 12.49
CA SER A 82 8.21 10.81 11.37
C SER A 82 8.39 9.35 11.78
N SER A 83 9.00 9.05 12.94
CA SER A 83 9.13 7.67 13.41
C SER A 83 7.78 6.95 13.50
N LEU A 84 6.75 7.61 14.04
CA LEU A 84 5.43 7.02 14.26
C LEU A 84 4.65 6.81 12.94
N VAL A 85 4.71 7.79 12.03
CA VAL A 85 4.03 7.72 10.73
C VAL A 85 4.70 6.73 9.79
N HIS A 86 6.03 6.63 9.83
CA HIS A 86 6.81 5.80 8.91
C HIS A 86 6.96 4.35 9.37
N SER A 87 6.95 4.05 10.67
CA SER A 87 7.11 2.67 11.15
C SER A 87 5.80 1.93 11.39
N SER A 88 4.73 2.61 11.83
CA SER A 88 3.69 1.89 12.59
C SER A 88 2.26 1.98 12.07
N THR A 89 1.82 3.06 11.43
CA THR A 89 0.36 3.26 11.21
C THR A 89 -0.08 3.50 9.78
N LEU A 90 0.46 4.51 9.08
CA LEU A 90 -0.16 4.92 7.82
C LEU A 90 0.24 3.99 6.66
N VAL A 91 1.52 3.65 6.59
CA VAL A 91 2.07 2.93 5.44
C VAL A 91 1.82 1.42 5.52
N THR A 92 1.81 0.87 6.74
CA THR A 92 1.49 -0.52 7.03
C THR A 92 0.00 -0.83 6.84
N ALA A 93 -0.89 0.15 7.01
CA ALA A 93 -2.33 -0.03 6.80
C ALA A 93 -2.68 -0.43 5.35
N GLY A 94 -1.96 0.11 4.36
CA GLY A 94 -2.14 -0.28 2.96
C GLY A 94 -1.76 -1.74 2.70
N VAL A 95 -0.61 -2.17 3.25
CA VAL A 95 -0.15 -3.58 3.16
C VAL A 95 -1.13 -4.51 3.88
N TYR A 96 -1.60 -4.12 5.07
CA TYR A 96 -2.55 -4.93 5.84
C TYR A 96 -3.90 -5.10 5.14
N LEU A 97 -4.42 -4.06 4.49
CA LEU A 97 -5.63 -4.17 3.66
C LEU A 97 -5.42 -5.24 2.58
N MET A 98 -4.29 -5.22 1.90
CA MET A 98 -3.98 -6.19 0.84
C MET A 98 -3.78 -7.60 1.36
N ILE A 99 -3.21 -7.77 2.57
CA ILE A 99 -3.16 -9.08 3.25
C ILE A 99 -4.58 -9.65 3.42
N ARG A 100 -5.55 -8.81 3.83
CA ARG A 100 -6.95 -9.25 4.04
C ARG A 100 -7.67 -9.59 2.74
N PHE A 101 -7.40 -8.87 1.66
CA PHE A 101 -8.00 -9.09 0.34
C PHE A 101 -7.13 -9.98 -0.57
N ASN A 102 -6.12 -10.67 -0.03
CA ASN A 102 -5.14 -11.39 -0.83
C ASN A 102 -5.76 -12.49 -1.70
N ASN A 103 -6.72 -13.26 -1.17
CA ASN A 103 -7.41 -14.29 -1.94
C ASN A 103 -8.06 -13.69 -3.20
N LEU A 104 -8.73 -12.55 -3.09
CA LEU A 104 -9.35 -11.86 -4.22
C LEU A 104 -8.30 -11.39 -5.24
N LEU A 105 -7.15 -10.89 -4.77
CA LEU A 105 -6.08 -10.39 -5.62
C LEU A 105 -5.39 -11.48 -6.44
N VAL A 106 -5.10 -12.63 -5.83
CA VAL A 106 -4.42 -13.76 -6.48
C VAL A 106 -5.31 -14.37 -7.56
N HIS A 107 -6.60 -14.50 -7.29
CA HIS A 107 -7.56 -15.08 -8.22
C HIS A 107 -8.02 -14.11 -9.31
N THR A 108 -7.69 -12.82 -9.21
CA THR A 108 -7.94 -11.83 -10.26
C THR A 108 -6.65 -11.50 -11.02
N SER A 109 -6.75 -10.97 -12.24
CA SER A 109 -5.61 -10.52 -13.05
C SER A 109 -4.79 -9.38 -12.41
N MET A 110 -5.31 -8.82 -11.31
CA MET A 110 -4.76 -7.72 -10.55
C MET A 110 -3.42 -8.05 -9.88
N SER A 111 -3.18 -9.31 -9.51
CA SER A 111 -1.89 -9.77 -8.96
C SER A 111 -0.69 -9.35 -9.84
N SER A 112 -0.79 -9.55 -11.16
CA SER A 112 0.28 -9.21 -12.11
C SER A 112 0.60 -7.71 -12.15
N TYR A 113 -0.42 -6.85 -12.07
CA TYR A 113 -0.24 -5.40 -12.00
C TYR A 113 0.43 -4.98 -10.69
N LEU A 114 0.03 -5.59 -9.57
CA LEU A 114 0.63 -5.31 -8.26
C LEU A 114 2.12 -5.68 -8.25
N LEU A 115 2.48 -6.81 -8.85
CA LEU A 115 3.87 -7.28 -8.96
C LEU A 115 4.73 -6.26 -9.71
N LEU A 116 4.23 -5.78 -10.86
CA LEU A 116 4.94 -4.79 -11.67
C LEU A 116 5.16 -3.50 -10.89
N ILE A 117 4.11 -2.99 -10.23
CA ILE A 117 4.17 -1.74 -9.48
C ILE A 117 5.11 -1.86 -8.27
N GLY A 118 5.01 -2.97 -7.52
CA GLY A 118 5.88 -3.26 -6.38
C GLY A 118 7.36 -3.47 -6.77
N GLY A 119 7.61 -4.09 -7.93
CA GLY A 119 8.97 -4.21 -8.48
C GLY A 119 9.55 -2.85 -8.88
N MET A 120 8.76 -2.01 -9.55
CA MET A 120 9.19 -0.68 -9.97
C MET A 120 9.44 0.25 -8.76
N THR A 121 8.65 0.15 -7.70
CA THR A 121 8.84 0.98 -6.49
C THR A 121 10.08 0.60 -5.71
N MET A 122 10.33 -0.70 -5.58
CA MET A 122 11.57 -1.21 -4.98
C MET A 122 12.79 -0.70 -5.75
N PHE A 123 12.75 -0.78 -7.09
CA PHE A 123 13.86 -0.34 -7.92
C PHE A 123 14.08 1.19 -7.86
N MET A 124 13.01 1.96 -7.98
CA MET A 124 13.06 3.44 -7.94
C MET A 124 13.61 3.95 -6.60
N SER A 125 13.14 3.40 -5.49
CA SER A 125 13.61 3.79 -4.16
C SER A 125 15.04 3.35 -3.89
N GLY A 126 15.44 2.15 -4.35
CA GLY A 126 16.81 1.68 -4.25
C GLY A 126 17.81 2.60 -4.96
N ILE A 127 17.48 3.04 -6.18
CA ILE A 127 18.32 4.00 -6.90
C ILE A 127 18.29 5.37 -6.22
N GLY A 128 17.10 5.86 -5.83
CA GLY A 128 16.95 7.17 -5.19
C GLY A 128 17.73 7.29 -3.89
N ALA A 129 17.78 6.23 -3.08
CA ALA A 129 18.50 6.23 -1.81
C ALA A 129 20.02 6.41 -1.99
N ASN A 130 20.59 5.93 -3.09
CA ASN A 130 22.03 6.05 -3.38
C ASN A 130 22.45 7.48 -3.75
N TYR A 131 21.52 8.28 -4.26
CA TYR A 131 21.77 9.66 -4.70
C TYR A 131 21.35 10.73 -3.67
N GLU A 132 20.72 10.33 -2.57
CA GLU A 132 20.31 11.24 -1.50
C GLU A 132 21.42 11.38 -0.44
N PHE A 133 21.64 12.61 0.04
CA PHE A 133 22.63 12.90 1.08
C PHE A 133 22.00 13.04 2.48
N ASP A 134 20.69 13.29 2.54
CA ASP A 134 19.97 13.45 3.81
C ASP A 134 19.60 12.10 4.42
N LEU A 135 20.17 11.76 5.58
CA LEU A 135 19.90 10.50 6.29
C LEU A 135 18.41 10.18 6.48
N LYS A 136 17.59 11.20 6.79
CA LYS A 136 16.12 11.01 6.96
C LYS A 136 15.43 10.57 5.67
N LYS A 137 15.85 11.11 4.52
CA LYS A 137 15.30 10.73 3.22
C LYS A 137 15.80 9.36 2.77
N ILE A 138 17.05 9.02 3.07
CA ILE A 138 17.58 7.67 2.84
C ILE A 138 16.74 6.64 3.60
N ILE A 139 16.43 6.89 4.87
CA ILE A 139 15.56 6.02 5.66
C ILE A 139 14.16 5.93 5.03
N ALA A 140 13.54 7.07 4.66
CA ALA A 140 12.26 7.07 3.95
C ALA A 140 12.28 6.21 2.67
N LEU A 141 13.30 6.36 1.83
CA LEU A 141 13.44 5.60 0.60
C LEU A 141 13.69 4.12 0.88
N SER A 142 14.45 3.77 1.93
CA SER A 142 14.61 2.39 2.36
C SER A 142 13.31 1.76 2.86
N THR A 143 12.45 2.52 3.56
CA THR A 143 11.11 2.01 3.92
C THR A 143 10.26 1.78 2.67
N LEU A 144 10.35 2.68 1.67
CA LEU A 144 9.61 2.55 0.42
C LEU A 144 10.02 1.31 -0.37
N SER A 145 11.32 0.96 -0.37
CA SER A 145 11.80 -0.25 -1.03
C SER A 145 11.29 -1.52 -0.34
N GLN A 146 11.28 -1.53 1.00
CA GLN A 146 10.76 -2.65 1.80
C GLN A 146 9.25 -2.83 1.64
N LEU A 147 8.51 -1.73 1.50
CA LEU A 147 7.07 -1.79 1.20
C LEU A 147 6.82 -2.30 -0.22
N GLY A 148 7.61 -1.87 -1.21
CA GLY A 148 7.57 -2.45 -2.56
C GLY A 148 7.81 -3.96 -2.55
N LEU A 149 8.75 -4.43 -1.71
CA LEU A 149 9.01 -5.84 -1.48
C LEU A 149 7.79 -6.55 -0.89
N MET A 150 7.20 -6.02 0.18
CA MET A 150 5.99 -6.61 0.78
C MET A 150 4.84 -6.71 -0.23
N MET A 151 4.63 -5.69 -1.07
CA MET A 151 3.59 -5.72 -2.10
C MET A 151 3.89 -6.76 -3.18
N SER A 152 5.16 -6.94 -3.54
CA SER A 152 5.55 -8.01 -4.48
C SER A 152 5.31 -9.41 -3.90
N ILE A 153 5.58 -9.65 -2.61
CA ILE A 153 5.28 -10.94 -1.95
C ILE A 153 3.78 -11.21 -1.96
N LEU A 154 2.96 -10.18 -1.66
CA LEU A 154 1.50 -10.31 -1.71
C LEU A 154 1.00 -10.68 -3.10
N SER A 155 1.56 -10.07 -4.15
CA SER A 155 1.19 -10.40 -5.53
C SER A 155 1.47 -11.86 -5.91
N MET A 156 2.50 -12.47 -5.32
CA MET A 156 2.84 -13.89 -5.51
C MET A 156 1.94 -14.83 -4.69
N GLY A 157 1.06 -14.30 -3.86
CA GLY A 157 0.10 -15.07 -3.08
C GLY A 157 0.61 -15.60 -1.75
N PHE A 158 1.65 -14.99 -1.16
CA PHE A 158 2.20 -15.40 0.14
C PHE A 158 1.89 -14.36 1.25
N PRO A 159 0.65 -14.32 1.79
CA PRO A 159 0.25 -13.31 2.75
C PRO A 159 0.94 -13.45 4.11
N ASP A 160 1.24 -14.69 4.53
CA ASP A 160 1.91 -14.95 5.81
C ASP A 160 3.37 -14.46 5.81
N LEU A 161 4.07 -14.62 4.68
CA LEU A 161 5.43 -14.10 4.50
C LEU A 161 5.44 -12.57 4.51
N ALA A 162 4.47 -11.94 3.83
CA ALA A 162 4.33 -10.50 3.85
C ALA A 162 4.02 -9.96 5.25
N PHE A 163 3.17 -10.66 6.02
CA PHE A 163 2.84 -10.30 7.39
C PHE A 163 4.04 -10.45 8.32
N PHE A 164 4.80 -11.54 8.22
CA PHE A 164 6.03 -11.73 8.98
C PHE A 164 7.06 -10.62 8.67
N HIS A 165 7.25 -10.32 7.38
CA HIS A 165 8.15 -9.25 6.96
C HIS A 165 7.70 -7.87 7.48
N LEU A 166 6.39 -7.59 7.50
CA LEU A 166 5.82 -6.37 8.06
C LEU A 166 6.13 -6.23 9.56
N LEU A 167 5.97 -7.31 10.34
CA LEU A 167 6.29 -7.30 11.77
C LEU A 167 7.78 -7.04 12.02
N MET A 168 8.66 -7.67 11.24
CA MET A 168 10.10 -7.45 11.36
C MET A 168 10.47 -6.00 11.00
N HIS A 169 9.94 -5.47 9.90
CA HIS A 169 10.15 -4.08 9.50
C HIS A 169 9.60 -3.05 10.50
N ALA A 170 8.52 -3.38 11.24
CA ALA A 170 8.00 -2.47 12.26
C ALA A 170 8.94 -2.38 13.49
N LEU A 171 9.75 -3.41 13.73
CA LEU A 171 10.67 -3.50 14.87
C LEU A 171 12.07 -2.95 14.58
N PHE A 172 12.53 -3.00 13.31
CA PHE A 172 13.87 -2.62 12.88
C PHE A 172 13.85 -1.40 11.95
#